data_AF-A0A7C6Y590-F1
#
_entry.id   AF-A0A7C6Y590-F1
#
_cell.length_a   1.000
_cell.length_b   1.000
_cell.length_c   1.000
_cell.angle_alpha   90.00
_cell.angle_beta   90.00
_cell.angle_gamma   90.00
#
_symmetry.space_group_name_H-M   'P 1'
#
loop_
_entity.id
_entity.type
_entity.pdbx_description
1 polymer ?
#
loop_
_entity_poly.entity_id
_entity_poly.type
_entity_poly.pdbx_seq_one_letter_code
_entity_poly.pdbx_strand_id
1 'polypeptide(L)'
;AYVLSTPTKRRKVTITQMVFLIGSLILMFLIIGAVGIITTAIVGAENTISFGEMLKLNIGALVTMIAISGICFFSSAWFNRSKYAVGVGGGLSMFFLVSTILGLFGSSSIPEALRINAMNFFNYTSIISLFDVTAIFEGGTYIYGFIILLGIAILTYAIGIIKFDKKDLPL
;
A
#
# COMPACT_ATOMS: atom_id res chain seq x y z
N ALA A 1 -18.93 11.25 22.06
CA ALA A 1 -20.19 11.29 22.83
C ALA A 1 -21.47 11.45 21.97
N TYR A 2 -21.43 11.95 20.73
CA TYR A 2 -22.67 12.23 19.96
C TYR A 2 -23.22 11.11 19.04
N VAL A 3 -22.46 10.04 18.78
CA VAL A 3 -22.91 8.89 17.96
C VAL A 3 -23.38 7.68 18.79
N LEU A 4 -23.35 7.78 20.11
CA LEU A 4 -23.68 6.69 21.05
C LEU A 4 -25.15 6.70 21.51
N SER A 5 -25.93 7.73 21.17
CA SER A 5 -27.37 7.80 21.45
C SER A 5 -28.23 7.17 20.35
N THR A 6 -27.61 6.74 19.25
CA THR A 6 -28.25 5.96 18.18
C THR A 6 -27.76 4.51 18.24
N PRO A 7 -28.63 3.51 18.04
CA PRO A 7 -28.27 2.08 18.08
C PRO A 7 -27.53 1.67 16.79
N THR A 8 -26.43 2.34 16.47
CA THR A 8 -25.57 1.98 15.34
C THR A 8 -24.57 0.92 15.80
N LYS A 9 -24.68 -0.30 15.23
CA LYS A 9 -23.71 -1.39 15.48
C LYS A 9 -22.29 -0.90 15.19
N ARG A 10 -21.35 -1.07 16.13
CA ARG A 10 -19.94 -0.63 16.02
C ARG A 10 -19.29 -1.08 14.71
N ARG A 11 -19.59 -2.31 14.28
CA ARG A 11 -19.23 -2.85 12.96
C ARG A 11 -19.61 -1.97 11.77
N LYS A 12 -20.77 -1.31 11.78
CA LYS A 12 -21.19 -0.42 10.70
C LYS A 12 -20.26 0.79 10.57
N VAL A 13 -19.81 1.37 11.69
CA VAL A 13 -18.90 2.54 11.69
C VAL A 13 -17.51 2.14 11.18
N THR A 14 -16.99 0.99 11.60
CA THR A 14 -15.68 0.49 11.14
C THR A 14 -15.70 0.18 9.65
N ILE A 15 -16.79 -0.40 9.15
CA ILE A 15 -16.96 -0.69 7.72
C ILE A 15 -17.05 0.61 6.90
N THR A 16 -17.82 1.61 7.35
CA THR A 16 -17.89 2.88 6.61
C THR A 16 -16.55 3.60 6.56
N GLN A 17 -15.77 3.58 7.66
CA GLN A 17 -14.41 4.13 7.67
C GLN A 17 -13.46 3.38 6.72
N MET A 18 -13.55 2.05 6.66
CA MET A 18 -12.78 1.25 5.71
C MET A 18 -13.14 1.55 4.26
N VAL A 19 -14.44 1.57 3.94
CA VAL A 19 -14.92 1.85 2.58
C VAL A 19 -14.51 3.26 2.15
N PHE A 20 -14.59 4.23 3.05
CA PHE A 20 -14.10 5.59 2.80
C PHE A 20 -12.59 5.62 2.53
N LEU A 21 -11.79 4.90 3.31
CA LEU A 21 -10.33 4.82 3.14
C LEU A 21 -9.93 4.15 1.81
N ILE A 22 -10.55 3.03 1.45
CA ILE A 22 -10.29 2.35 0.19
C ILE A 22 -10.77 3.20 -0.98
N GLY A 23 -11.97 3.77 -0.88
CA GLY A 23 -12.55 4.63 -1.92
C GLY A 23 -11.71 5.89 -2.16
N SER A 24 -11.20 6.52 -1.11
CA SER A 24 -10.34 7.70 -1.25
C SER A 24 -9.00 7.36 -1.90
N LEU A 25 -8.41 6.19 -1.58
CA LEU A 25 -7.20 5.71 -2.25
C LEU A 25 -7.45 5.43 -3.74
N ILE A 26 -8.54 4.74 -4.08
CA ILE A 26 -8.89 4.49 -5.48
C ILE A 26 -9.07 5.81 -6.23
N LEU A 27 -9.78 6.78 -5.66
CA LEU A 27 -9.98 8.09 -6.27
C LEU A 27 -8.64 8.83 -6.46
N MET A 28 -7.77 8.82 -5.46
CA MET A 28 -6.44 9.43 -5.54
C MET A 28 -5.61 8.82 -6.68
N PHE A 29 -5.59 7.50 -6.80
CA PHE A 29 -4.85 6.81 -7.85
C PHE A 29 -5.48 6.92 -9.24
N LEU A 30 -6.81 7.09 -9.34
CA LEU A 30 -7.47 7.44 -10.60
C LEU A 30 -7.01 8.81 -11.10
N ILE A 31 -6.90 9.80 -10.21
CA ILE A 31 -6.38 11.13 -10.57
C ILE A 31 -4.90 11.03 -11.00
N ILE A 32 -4.08 10.33 -10.23
CA ILE A 32 -2.66 10.10 -10.59
C ILE A 32 -2.54 9.40 -11.96
N GLY A 33 -3.43 8.45 -12.25
CA GLY A 33 -3.46 7.73 -13.53
C GLY A 33 -3.88 8.59 -14.69
N ALA A 34 -4.92 9.39 -14.51
CA ALA A 34 -5.35 10.35 -15.52
C ALA A 34 -4.22 11.34 -15.84
N VAL A 35 -3.59 11.92 -14.82
CA VAL A 35 -2.44 12.82 -14.98
C VAL A 35 -1.26 12.09 -15.65
N GLY A 36 -0.97 10.85 -15.26
CA GLY A 36 0.07 10.02 -15.87
C GLY A 36 -0.16 9.80 -17.37
N ILE A 37 -1.39 9.41 -17.77
CA ILE A 37 -1.78 9.21 -19.17
C ILE A 37 -1.70 10.52 -19.96
N ILE A 38 -2.22 11.61 -19.40
CA ILE A 38 -2.16 12.95 -20.02
C ILE A 38 -0.70 13.37 -20.23
N THR A 39 0.17 13.12 -19.25
CA THR A 39 1.59 13.45 -19.34
C THR A 39 2.28 12.65 -20.45
N THR A 40 2.04 11.33 -20.52
CA THR A 40 2.56 10.48 -21.60
C THR A 40 2.04 10.91 -22.98
N ALA A 41 0.78 11.35 -23.07
CA ALA A 41 0.18 11.83 -24.31
C ALA A 41 0.77 13.18 -24.78
N ILE A 42 1.04 14.11 -23.86
CA ILE A 42 1.63 15.43 -24.16
C ILE A 42 3.12 15.29 -24.53
N VAL A 43 3.85 14.45 -23.81
CA VAL A 43 5.30 14.25 -24.02
C VAL A 43 5.59 13.48 -25.31
N GLY A 44 4.60 12.79 -25.89
CA GLY A 44 4.49 12.47 -27.32
C GLY A 44 5.75 11.97 -28.06
N ALA A 45 5.79 10.66 -28.33
CA ALA A 45 6.48 10.00 -29.46
C ALA A 45 7.97 9.60 -29.36
N GLU A 46 8.72 9.91 -28.29
CA GLU A 46 10.12 9.44 -28.16
C GLU A 46 10.39 8.50 -26.97
N ASN A 47 9.41 8.21 -26.12
CA ASN A 47 9.64 7.46 -24.87
C ASN A 47 9.24 5.97 -24.93
N THR A 48 10.08 5.16 -24.28
CA THR A 48 10.09 3.70 -24.16
C THR A 48 8.94 3.08 -23.37
N ILE A 49 8.02 3.89 -22.82
CA ILE A 49 6.97 3.44 -21.90
C ILE A 49 5.60 3.52 -22.57
N SER A 50 4.96 2.37 -22.75
CA SER A 50 3.63 2.27 -23.37
C SER A 50 2.51 2.70 -22.42
N PHE A 51 1.38 3.18 -22.96
CA PHE A 51 0.16 3.47 -22.18
C PHE A 51 -0.27 2.29 -21.30
N GLY A 52 -0.08 1.06 -21.80
CA GLY A 52 -0.40 -0.15 -21.05
C GLY A 52 0.51 -0.38 -19.83
N GLU A 53 1.79 -0.02 -19.92
CA GLU A 53 2.75 -0.16 -18.82
C GLU A 53 2.50 0.88 -17.75
N MET A 54 2.19 2.12 -18.15
CA MET A 54 1.82 3.18 -17.22
C MET A 54 0.57 2.81 -16.40
N LEU A 55 -0.41 2.17 -17.04
CA LEU A 55 -1.60 1.68 -16.34
C LEU A 55 -1.27 0.53 -15.36
N LYS A 56 -0.42 -0.42 -15.77
CA LYS A 56 0.04 -1.51 -14.90
C LYS A 56 0.79 -1.00 -13.67
N LEU A 57 1.66 -0.01 -13.85
CA LEU A 57 2.38 0.64 -12.75
C LEU A 57 1.43 1.30 -11.75
N ASN A 58 0.44 2.03 -12.25
CA ASN A 58 -0.56 2.65 -11.38
C ASN A 58 -1.35 1.59 -10.60
N ILE A 59 -1.84 0.54 -11.27
CA ILE A 59 -2.57 -0.55 -10.60
C ILE A 59 -1.70 -1.21 -9.51
N GLY A 60 -0.43 -1.49 -9.79
CA GLY A 60 0.46 -2.09 -8.80
C GLY A 60 0.76 -1.14 -7.64
N ALA A 61 0.93 0.16 -7.90
CA ALA A 61 1.09 1.17 -6.87
C ALA A 61 -0.16 1.30 -5.98
N LEU A 62 -1.36 1.28 -6.59
CA LEU A 62 -2.64 1.28 -5.90
C LEU A 62 -2.77 0.07 -4.98
N VAL A 63 -2.48 -1.14 -5.48
CA VAL A 63 -2.55 -2.38 -4.70
C VAL A 63 -1.58 -2.35 -3.51
N THR A 64 -0.37 -1.85 -3.73
CA THR A 64 0.64 -1.71 -2.67
C THR A 64 0.20 -0.75 -1.59
N MET A 65 -0.38 0.40 -1.97
CA MET A 65 -0.91 1.37 -1.00
C MET A 65 -2.11 0.84 -0.24
N ILE A 66 -2.98 0.04 -0.88
CA ILE A 66 -4.09 -0.65 -0.22
C ILE A 66 -3.59 -1.66 0.82
N ALA A 67 -2.48 -2.36 0.55
CA ALA A 67 -1.86 -3.26 1.53
C ALA A 67 -1.32 -2.50 2.74
N ILE A 68 -0.60 -1.39 2.51
CA ILE A 68 -0.08 -0.54 3.59
C ILE A 68 -1.22 0.07 4.41
N SER A 69 -2.26 0.58 3.75
CA SER A 69 -3.41 1.16 4.44
C SER A 69 -4.18 0.11 5.27
N GLY A 70 -4.24 -1.15 4.80
CA GLY A 70 -4.77 -2.27 5.57
C GLY A 70 -4.01 -2.53 6.87
N ILE A 71 -2.67 -2.49 6.82
CA ILE A 71 -1.81 -2.65 8.00
C ILE A 71 -2.00 -1.48 8.98
N CYS A 72 -2.06 -0.25 8.48
CA CYS A 72 -2.35 0.93 9.28
C CYS A 72 -3.74 0.86 9.93
N PHE A 73 -4.74 0.39 9.20
CA PHE A 73 -6.09 0.19 9.69
C PHE A 73 -6.14 -0.89 10.79
N PHE A 74 -5.45 -2.00 10.60
CA PHE A 74 -5.31 -3.05 11.60
C PHE A 74 -4.67 -2.55 12.90
N SER A 75 -3.56 -1.80 12.79
CA SER A 75 -2.91 -1.17 13.96
C SER A 75 -3.87 -0.22 14.70
N SER A 76 -4.63 0.58 13.95
CA SER A 76 -5.67 1.46 14.51
C SER A 76 -6.77 0.69 15.24
N ALA A 77 -7.20 -0.44 14.69
CA ALA A 77 -8.17 -1.31 15.36
C ALA A 77 -7.60 -1.96 16.64
N TRP A 78 -6.31 -2.29 16.66
CA TRP A 78 -5.65 -2.95 17.78
C TRP A 78 -5.40 -2.02 18.97
N PHE A 79 -4.94 -0.78 18.73
CA PHE A 79 -4.58 0.16 19.80
C PHE A 79 -5.68 1.20 20.08
N ASN A 80 -6.05 1.38 21.36
CA ASN A 80 -7.08 2.37 21.74
C ASN A 80 -6.55 3.82 21.80
N ARG A 81 -5.23 4.02 21.93
CA ARG A 81 -4.63 5.35 21.95
C ARG A 81 -4.00 5.63 20.59
N SER A 82 -4.34 6.78 20.02
CA SER A 82 -3.78 7.27 18.74
C SER A 82 -2.25 7.23 18.72
N LYS A 83 -1.58 7.60 19.83
CA LYS A 83 -0.12 7.55 19.95
C LYS A 83 0.47 6.17 19.63
N TYR A 84 -0.12 5.09 20.13
CA TYR A 84 0.36 3.73 19.87
C TYR A 84 -0.06 3.23 18.49
N ALA A 85 -1.27 3.55 18.04
CA ALA A 85 -1.77 3.17 16.71
C ALA A 85 -0.89 3.76 15.58
N VAL A 86 -0.59 5.05 15.65
CA VAL A 86 0.26 5.76 14.69
C VAL A 86 1.72 5.32 14.82
N GLY A 87 2.21 5.14 16.05
CA GLY A 87 3.57 4.68 16.30
C GLY A 87 3.85 3.31 15.67
N VAL A 88 2.95 2.34 15.84
CA VAL A 88 3.13 0.99 15.30
C VAL A 88 2.78 0.92 13.81
N GLY A 89 1.62 1.43 13.39
CA GLY A 89 1.17 1.32 12.01
C GLY A 89 1.94 2.23 11.05
N GLY A 90 2.08 3.50 11.43
CA GLY A 90 2.86 4.48 10.66
C GLY A 90 4.35 4.18 10.72
N GLY A 91 4.87 3.80 11.90
CA GLY A 91 6.28 3.41 12.03
C GLY A 91 6.65 2.19 11.19
N LEU A 92 5.80 1.15 11.16
CA LEU A 92 6.01 -0.02 10.31
C LEU A 92 5.95 0.33 8.81
N SER A 93 5.02 1.21 8.42
CA SER A 93 4.93 1.71 7.03
C SER A 93 6.19 2.48 6.63
N MET A 94 6.70 3.32 7.54
CA MET A 94 7.94 4.07 7.32
C MET A 94 9.15 3.13 7.24
N PHE A 95 9.19 2.08 8.05
CA PHE A 95 10.23 1.06 7.97
C PHE A 95 10.24 0.35 6.62
N PHE A 96 9.07 -0.05 6.10
CA PHE A 96 8.97 -0.63 4.75
C PHE A 96 9.46 0.34 3.68
N LEU A 97 9.10 1.62 3.77
CA LEU A 97 9.59 2.64 2.84
C LEU A 97 11.13 2.71 2.86
N VAL A 98 11.73 2.91 4.03
CA VAL A 98 13.19 3.04 4.18
C VAL A 98 13.90 1.77 3.72
N SER A 99 13.39 0.59 4.10
CA SER A 99 13.89 -0.70 3.65
C SER A 99 13.86 -0.82 2.12
N THR A 100 12.82 -0.30 1.46
CA THR A 100 12.73 -0.34 0.00
C THR A 100 13.75 0.59 -0.64
N ILE A 101 13.91 1.82 -0.12
CA ILE A 101 14.93 2.75 -0.60
C ILE A 101 16.33 2.14 -0.47
N LEU A 102 16.63 1.50 0.67
CA LEU A 102 17.89 0.80 0.86
C LEU A 102 18.02 -0.40 -0.08
N GLY A 103 16.95 -1.18 -0.27
CA GLY A 103 16.90 -2.32 -1.18
C GLY A 103 17.20 -1.95 -2.64
N LEU A 104 16.82 -0.75 -3.10
CA LEU A 104 17.14 -0.26 -4.43
C LEU A 104 18.65 -0.16 -4.69
N PHE A 105 19.47 0.14 -3.67
CA PHE A 105 20.93 0.12 -3.80
C PHE A 105 21.53 -1.29 -3.86
N GLY A 106 20.73 -2.33 -3.59
CA GLY A 106 21.10 -3.72 -3.79
C GLY A 106 20.62 -4.31 -5.11
N SER A 107 19.74 -3.64 -5.87
CA SER A 107 19.12 -4.19 -7.07
C SER A 107 19.97 -4.00 -8.33
N SER A 108 19.77 -4.90 -9.30
CA SER A 108 20.47 -4.91 -10.60
C SER A 108 20.21 -3.67 -11.47
N SER A 109 19.25 -2.84 -11.09
CA SER A 109 18.85 -1.60 -11.76
C SER A 109 19.73 -0.39 -11.44
N ILE A 110 20.66 -0.49 -10.48
CA ILE A 110 21.63 0.56 -10.15
C ILE A 110 23.03 0.18 -10.68
N PRO A 111 23.81 1.13 -11.23
CA PRO A 111 25.17 0.86 -11.72
C PRO A 111 26.04 0.19 -10.66
N GLU A 112 26.85 -0.79 -11.06
CA GLU A 112 27.64 -1.60 -10.13
C GLU A 112 28.52 -0.78 -9.17
N ALA A 113 28.93 0.43 -9.57
CA ALA A 113 29.71 1.35 -8.76
C ALA A 113 29.02 1.81 -7.46
N LEU A 114 27.69 1.79 -7.41
CA LEU A 114 26.86 2.16 -6.24
C LEU A 114 26.19 0.95 -5.59
N ARG A 115 26.37 -0.25 -6.15
CA ARG A 115 25.67 -1.46 -5.71
C ARG A 115 26.35 -2.07 -4.49
N ILE A 116 25.59 -2.23 -3.41
CA ILE A 116 26.06 -2.90 -2.20
C ILE A 116 25.27 -4.20 -2.05
N ASN A 117 25.91 -5.35 -2.30
CA ASN A 117 25.25 -6.66 -2.23
C ASN A 117 24.59 -6.94 -0.86
N ALA A 118 25.13 -6.38 0.23
CA ALA A 118 24.52 -6.48 1.56
C ALA A 118 23.13 -5.80 1.66
N MET A 119 22.85 -4.79 0.83
CA MET A 119 21.58 -4.07 0.85
C MET A 119 20.41 -4.85 0.22
N ASN A 120 20.69 -5.91 -0.54
CA ASN A 120 19.64 -6.78 -1.09
C ASN A 120 18.81 -7.48 0.01
N PHE A 121 19.36 -7.62 1.23
CA PHE A 121 18.61 -8.11 2.39
C PHE A 121 17.33 -7.30 2.67
N PHE A 122 17.38 -5.98 2.49
CA PHE A 122 16.24 -5.11 2.72
C PHE A 122 15.10 -5.31 1.70
N ASN A 123 15.40 -5.89 0.54
CA ASN A 123 14.41 -6.20 -0.47
C ASN A 123 13.48 -7.34 -0.03
N TYR A 124 13.91 -8.22 0.89
CA TYR A 124 13.07 -9.28 1.45
C TYR A 124 12.28 -8.84 2.69
N THR A 125 12.56 -7.64 3.20
CA THR A 125 12.02 -7.15 4.48
C THR A 125 10.83 -6.21 4.30
N SER A 126 10.69 -5.61 3.11
CA SER A 126 9.59 -4.70 2.78
C SER A 126 8.47 -5.42 2.05
N ILE A 127 7.23 -4.98 2.27
CA ILE A 127 6.09 -5.41 1.45
C ILE A 127 6.07 -4.65 0.11
N ILE A 128 6.68 -3.47 0.04
CA ILE A 128 6.72 -2.62 -1.16
C ILE A 128 7.61 -3.24 -2.24
N SER A 129 8.61 -4.04 -1.88
CA SER A 129 9.46 -4.73 -2.86
C SER A 129 8.72 -5.79 -3.68
N LEU A 130 7.55 -6.26 -3.22
CA LEU A 130 6.68 -7.13 -4.02
C LEU A 130 6.07 -6.39 -5.22
N PHE A 131 6.10 -5.05 -5.22
CA PHE A 131 5.81 -4.23 -6.40
C PHE A 131 7.06 -4.12 -7.26
N ASP A 132 7.30 -5.15 -8.06
CA ASP A 132 8.44 -5.21 -8.97
C ASP A 132 8.16 -4.41 -10.26
N VAL A 133 8.69 -3.19 -10.30
CA VAL A 133 8.60 -2.29 -11.45
C VAL A 133 9.36 -2.84 -12.66
N THR A 134 10.50 -3.52 -12.45
CA THR A 134 11.31 -4.08 -13.53
C THR A 134 10.58 -5.21 -14.24
N ALA A 135 9.95 -6.12 -13.49
CA ALA A 135 9.12 -7.18 -14.07
C ALA A 135 7.89 -6.65 -14.84
N ILE A 136 7.37 -5.47 -14.49
CA ILE A 136 6.24 -4.84 -15.21
C ILE A 136 6.66 -4.37 -16.61
N PHE A 137 7.88 -3.84 -16.75
CA PHE A 137 8.44 -3.39 -18.03
C PHE A 137 8.94 -4.56 -18.90
N GLU A 138 9.59 -5.55 -18.30
CA GLU A 138 10.14 -6.70 -19.05
C GLU A 138 9.08 -7.77 -19.39
N GLY A 139 7.83 -7.61 -18.92
CA GLY A 139 6.75 -8.57 -19.14
C GLY A 139 6.89 -9.87 -18.35
N GLY A 140 7.66 -9.84 -17.25
CA GLY A 140 7.89 -10.98 -16.36
C GLY A 140 6.68 -11.31 -15.48
N THR A 141 6.86 -12.21 -14.52
CA THR A 141 5.77 -12.69 -13.64
C THR A 141 5.47 -11.73 -12.48
N TYR A 142 4.97 -10.52 -12.77
CA TYR A 142 4.58 -9.52 -11.76
C TYR A 142 3.27 -9.87 -11.02
N ILE A 143 2.47 -10.79 -11.56
CA ILE A 143 1.13 -11.15 -11.04
C ILE A 143 1.20 -11.76 -9.64
N TYR A 144 2.23 -12.57 -9.33
CA TYR A 144 2.35 -13.21 -8.02
C TYR A 144 2.53 -12.20 -6.88
N GLY A 145 3.32 -11.15 -7.10
CA GLY A 145 3.50 -10.06 -6.13
C GLY A 145 2.18 -9.36 -5.82
N PHE A 146 1.37 -9.10 -6.86
CA PHE A 146 0.05 -8.45 -6.69
C PHE A 146 -0.94 -9.34 -5.94
N ILE A 147 -0.93 -10.65 -6.19
CA ILE A 147 -1.79 -11.60 -5.48
C ILE A 147 -1.43 -11.61 -3.99
N ILE A 148 -0.14 -11.65 -3.64
CA ILE A 148 0.32 -11.64 -2.25
C ILE A 148 -0.06 -10.31 -1.57
N LEU A 149 0.14 -9.18 -2.24
CA LEU A 149 -0.23 -7.85 -1.74
C LEU A 149 -1.74 -7.73 -1.48
N LEU A 150 -2.57 -8.19 -2.40
CA LEU A 150 -4.02 -8.24 -2.21
C LEU A 150 -4.41 -9.17 -1.06
N GLY A 151 -3.75 -10.32 -0.93
CA GLY A 151 -3.94 -11.23 0.20
C GLY A 151 -3.65 -10.56 1.54
N ILE A 152 -2.53 -9.84 1.65
CA ILE A 152 -2.16 -9.08 2.85
C ILE A 152 -3.19 -7.99 3.15
N ALA A 153 -3.64 -7.25 2.13
CA ALA A 153 -4.66 -6.22 2.31
C ALA A 153 -5.97 -6.82 2.86
N ILE A 154 -6.48 -7.88 2.23
CA ILE A 154 -7.73 -8.54 2.64
C ILE A 154 -7.62 -9.07 4.07
N LEU A 155 -6.51 -9.75 4.40
CA LEU A 155 -6.27 -10.29 5.73
C LEU A 155 -6.22 -9.20 6.79
N THR A 156 -5.43 -8.15 6.57
CA THR A 156 -5.26 -7.05 7.55
C THR A 156 -6.56 -6.28 7.77
N TYR A 157 -7.33 -6.01 6.71
CA TYR A 157 -8.65 -5.40 6.84
C TYR A 157 -9.66 -6.31 7.55
N ALA A 158 -9.72 -7.60 7.21
CA ALA A 158 -10.64 -8.55 7.84
C ALA A 158 -10.34 -8.73 9.33
N ILE A 159 -9.07 -8.93 9.69
CA ILE A 159 -8.65 -9.05 11.10
C ILE A 159 -8.92 -7.73 11.83
N GLY A 160 -8.67 -6.58 11.20
CA GLY A 160 -8.98 -5.26 11.75
C GLY A 160 -10.46 -5.11 12.11
N ILE A 161 -11.38 -5.50 11.22
CA ILE A 161 -12.82 -5.49 11.49
C ILE A 161 -13.17 -6.40 12.65
N ILE A 162 -12.75 -7.67 12.60
CA ILE A 162 -13.10 -8.69 13.61
C ILE A 162 -12.61 -8.25 14.99
N LYS A 163 -11.38 -7.72 15.06
CA LYS A 163 -10.80 -7.31 16.34
C LYS A 163 -11.50 -6.08 16.90
N PHE A 164 -11.88 -5.12 16.06
CA PHE A 164 -12.62 -3.95 16.50
C PHE A 164 -14.05 -4.30 16.97
N ASP A 165 -14.71 -5.26 16.31
CA ASP A 165 -16.06 -5.71 16.68
C ASP A 165 -16.08 -6.41 18.05
N LYS A 166 -15.03 -7.18 18.37
CA LYS A 166 -14.85 -7.85 19.67
C LYS A 166 -14.22 -6.97 20.75
N LYS A 167 -13.92 -5.72 20.46
CA LYS A 167 -13.21 -4.83 21.38
C LYS A 167 -14.20 -4.16 22.33
N ASP A 168 -14.02 -4.43 23.62
CA ASP A 168 -14.62 -3.62 24.68
C ASP A 168 -13.85 -2.30 24.76
N LEU A 169 -14.43 -1.28 24.15
CA LEU A 169 -14.01 0.09 24.37
C LEU A 169 -14.36 0.43 25.83
N PRO A 170 -13.37 0.72 26.70
CA PRO A 170 -13.67 1.28 28.01
C PRO A 170 -14.37 2.62 27.74
N LEU A 171 -15.62 2.71 28.18
CA LEU A 171 -16.38 3.95 28.20
C LEU A 171 -15.69 4.95 29.14
#